data_AF-A0A3G2GCG6-F1
#
_entry.id   AF-A0A3G2GCG6-F1
#
_cell.length_a   1.000
_cell.length_b   1.000
_cell.length_c   1.000
_cell.angle_alpha   90.00
_cell.angle_beta   90.00
_cell.angle_gamma   90.00
#
_symmetry.space_group_name_H-M   'P 1'
#
loop_
_entity.id
_entity.type
_entity.pdbx_description
1 polymer ?
#
loop_
_entity_poly.entity_id
_entity_poly.type
_entity_poly.pdbx_seq_one_letter_code
_entity_poly.pdbx_strand_id
1 'polypeptide(L)'
;MFLADSGWKTVWLEYAKLDVEKLNTPKSNILKTLFKNHLGIEDYCIFWKSTNPQEINDFVSDRGEIAHNGSKAKYIIMTKLRKYQDLIIDNVIEIDSNMADKLKDMASSTTLPWEKNYFKDLENYK
;
A
#
# COMPACT_ATOMS: atom_id res chain seq x y z
N MET A 1 7.72 -33.48 1.04
CA MET A 1 8.51 -32.76 2.05
C MET A 1 8.78 -31.33 1.57
N PHE A 2 7.74 -30.51 1.36
CA PHE A 2 7.88 -29.11 0.92
C PHE A 2 7.26 -28.10 1.89
N LEU A 3 6.38 -28.55 2.79
CA LEU A 3 5.66 -27.71 3.76
C LEU A 3 6.16 -27.88 5.21
N ALA A 4 7.06 -28.83 5.45
CA ALA A 4 7.57 -29.09 6.79
C ALA A 4 8.51 -27.96 7.25
N ASP A 5 8.58 -27.76 8.56
CA ASP A 5 9.38 -26.72 9.22
C ASP A 5 9.09 -25.31 8.66
N SER A 6 10.05 -24.69 7.99
CA SER A 6 9.97 -23.34 7.43
C SER A 6 9.53 -23.32 5.96
N GLY A 7 9.41 -24.48 5.31
CA GLY A 7 9.08 -24.60 3.88
C GLY A 7 7.72 -23.99 3.50
N TRP A 8 6.75 -24.03 4.41
CA TRP A 8 5.45 -23.38 4.18
C TRP A 8 5.55 -21.86 4.05
N LYS A 9 6.54 -21.22 4.70
CA LYS A 9 6.72 -19.76 4.63
C LYS A 9 7.13 -19.34 3.21
N THR A 10 8.03 -20.11 2.59
CA THR A 10 8.45 -19.89 1.21
C THR A 10 7.26 -20.06 0.27
N VAL A 11 6.49 -21.14 0.40
CA VAL A 11 5.31 -21.38 -0.43
C VAL A 11 4.27 -20.26 -0.26
N TRP A 12 4.02 -19.82 0.98
CA TRP A 12 3.10 -18.73 1.27
C TRP A 12 3.55 -17.40 0.66
N LEU A 13 4.83 -17.06 0.80
CA LEU A 13 5.39 -15.84 0.22
C LEU A 13 5.28 -15.84 -1.31
N GLU A 14 5.62 -16.95 -1.96
CA GLU A 14 5.48 -17.08 -3.41
C GLU A 14 4.02 -16.97 -3.86
N TYR A 15 3.09 -17.61 -3.12
CA TYR A 15 1.65 -17.47 -3.39
C TYR A 15 1.18 -16.02 -3.27
N ALA A 16 1.57 -15.32 -2.19
CA ALA A 16 1.22 -13.91 -1.98
C ALA A 16 1.82 -13.01 -3.06
N LYS A 17 3.07 -13.23 -3.48
CA LYS A 17 3.71 -12.49 -4.59
C LYS A 17 2.92 -12.64 -5.88
N LEU A 18 2.57 -13.88 -6.26
CA LEU A 18 1.81 -14.14 -7.48
C LEU A 18 0.42 -13.48 -7.45
N ASP A 19 -0.23 -13.40 -6.30
CA ASP A 19 -1.51 -12.69 -6.16
C ASP A 19 -1.34 -11.16 -6.22
N VAL A 20 -0.26 -10.62 -5.65
CA VAL A 20 0.11 -9.19 -5.77
C VAL A 20 0.46 -8.82 -7.22
N GLU A 21 1.11 -9.70 -7.99
CA GLU A 21 1.46 -9.45 -9.39
C GLU A 21 0.23 -9.32 -10.30
N LYS A 22 -0.89 -9.95 -9.94
CA LYS A 22 -2.17 -9.83 -10.67
C LYS A 22 -2.86 -8.47 -10.44
N LEU A 23 -2.34 -7.66 -9.52
CA LEU A 23 -2.96 -6.44 -9.04
C LEU A 23 -2.68 -5.28 -10.01
N ASN A 24 -3.48 -5.20 -11.07
CA ASN A 24 -3.34 -4.19 -12.13
C ASN A 24 -3.69 -2.76 -11.68
N THR A 25 -4.46 -2.63 -10.60
CA THR A 25 -4.97 -1.34 -10.14
C THR A 25 -5.12 -1.35 -8.62
N PRO A 26 -4.29 -0.62 -7.86
CA PRO A 26 -4.29 -0.65 -6.40
C PRO A 26 -5.39 0.24 -5.80
N LYS A 27 -6.66 -0.03 -6.13
CA LYS A 27 -7.82 0.64 -5.51
C LYS A 27 -8.13 0.06 -4.14
N SER A 28 -8.75 0.86 -3.27
CA SER A 28 -9.01 0.54 -1.87
C SER A 28 -9.69 -0.82 -1.65
N ASN A 29 -10.74 -1.13 -2.42
CA ASN A 29 -11.47 -2.40 -2.33
C ASN A 29 -10.60 -3.63 -2.69
N ILE A 30 -9.75 -3.49 -3.71
CA ILE A 30 -8.84 -4.55 -4.14
C ILE A 30 -7.79 -4.79 -3.06
N LEU A 31 -7.22 -3.71 -2.52
CA LEU A 31 -6.23 -3.79 -1.44
C LEU A 31 -6.84 -4.38 -0.17
N LYS A 32 -8.05 -4.00 0.26
CA LYS A 32 -8.72 -4.63 1.41
C LYS A 32 -8.82 -6.15 1.26
N THR A 33 -9.20 -6.62 0.06
CA THR A 33 -9.31 -8.05 -0.22
C THR A 33 -7.95 -8.75 -0.14
N LEU A 34 -6.91 -8.17 -0.75
CA LEU A 34 -5.55 -8.71 -0.72
C LEU A 34 -5.02 -8.84 0.71
N PHE A 35 -5.11 -7.77 1.50
CA PHE A 35 -4.60 -7.74 2.87
C PHE A 35 -5.39 -8.63 3.82
N LYS A 36 -6.72 -8.74 3.62
CA LYS A 36 -7.55 -9.71 4.32
C LYS A 36 -7.08 -11.14 4.04
N ASN A 37 -6.89 -11.50 2.78
CA ASN A 37 -6.54 -12.85 2.37
C ASN A 37 -5.13 -13.28 2.84
N HIS A 38 -4.16 -12.36 2.82
CA HIS A 38 -2.77 -12.72 3.12
C HIS A 38 -2.32 -12.40 4.54
N LEU A 39 -2.93 -11.40 5.20
CA LEU A 39 -2.51 -10.93 6.52
C LEU A 39 -3.63 -10.97 7.56
N GLY A 40 -4.86 -11.33 7.18
CA GLY A 40 -6.01 -11.34 8.09
C GLY A 40 -6.49 -9.94 8.50
N ILE A 41 -6.08 -8.89 7.79
CA ILE A 41 -6.46 -7.51 8.07
C ILE A 41 -7.74 -7.18 7.30
N GLU A 42 -8.87 -7.12 8.00
CA GLU A 42 -10.20 -6.90 7.41
C GLU A 42 -10.33 -5.58 6.65
N ASP A 43 -9.83 -4.48 7.23
CA ASP A 43 -9.83 -3.18 6.58
C ASP A 43 -8.43 -2.58 6.56
N TYR A 44 -7.74 -2.74 5.45
CA TYR A 44 -6.41 -2.14 5.21
C TYR A 44 -6.44 -0.60 5.18
N CYS A 45 -7.57 0.00 4.81
CA CYS A 45 -7.66 1.45 4.68
C CYS A 45 -7.65 2.18 6.03
N ILE A 46 -7.75 1.46 7.16
CA ILE A 46 -7.63 2.07 8.50
C ILE A 46 -6.23 2.64 8.75
N PHE A 47 -5.21 2.16 8.03
CA PHE A 47 -3.84 2.65 8.18
C PHE A 47 -3.56 3.87 7.30
N TRP A 48 -4.54 4.31 6.51
CA TRP A 48 -4.35 5.42 5.59
C TRP A 48 -4.44 6.73 6.36
N LYS A 49 -3.54 7.67 6.05
CA LYS A 49 -3.57 9.01 6.65
C LYS A 49 -4.85 9.76 6.25
N SER A 50 -5.29 9.60 5.01
CA SER A 50 -6.58 10.13 4.56
C SER A 50 -7.70 9.22 5.06
N THR A 51 -8.64 9.79 5.81
CA THR A 51 -9.87 9.11 6.25
C THR A 51 -10.83 8.84 5.09
N ASN A 52 -10.55 9.37 3.90
CA ASN A 52 -11.36 9.17 2.71
C ASN A 52 -10.58 8.36 1.64
N PRO A 53 -10.79 7.03 1.55
CA PRO A 53 -10.19 6.19 0.53
C PRO A 53 -10.46 6.62 -0.92
N GLN A 54 -11.49 7.44 -1.14
CA GLN A 54 -11.82 7.94 -2.46
C GLN A 54 -10.70 8.81 -3.05
N GLU A 55 -9.96 9.58 -2.24
CA GLU A 55 -8.90 10.44 -2.75
C GLU A 55 -7.77 9.65 -3.42
N ILE A 56 -7.42 8.48 -2.86
CA ILE A 56 -6.44 7.55 -3.43
C ILE A 56 -7.03 6.83 -4.65
N ASN A 57 -8.30 6.45 -4.60
CA ASN A 57 -8.97 5.85 -5.76
C ASN A 57 -9.02 6.82 -6.95
N ASP A 58 -9.22 8.11 -6.70
CA ASP A 58 -9.20 9.17 -7.70
C ASP A 58 -7.79 9.32 -8.29
N PHE A 59 -6.76 9.37 -7.44
CA PHE A 59 -5.37 9.36 -7.89
C PHE A 59 -5.06 8.16 -8.80
N VAL A 60 -5.44 6.95 -8.38
CA VAL A 60 -5.21 5.73 -9.15
C VAL A 60 -5.97 5.76 -10.48
N SER A 61 -7.18 6.31 -10.49
CA SER A 61 -7.99 6.44 -11.70
C SER A 61 -7.40 7.46 -12.67
N ASP A 62 -7.03 8.64 -12.19
CA ASP A 62 -6.38 9.70 -12.97
C ASP A 62 -5.04 9.23 -13.55
N ARG A 63 -4.20 8.53 -12.76
CA ARG A 63 -2.96 7.91 -13.25
C ARG A 63 -3.24 6.89 -14.35
N GLY A 64 -4.26 6.04 -14.16
CA GLY A 64 -4.67 5.06 -15.16
C GLY A 64 -5.15 5.73 -16.45
N GLU A 65 -5.92 6.80 -16.34
CA GLU A 65 -6.38 7.58 -17.49
C GLU A 65 -5.20 8.19 -18.27
N ILE A 66 -4.25 8.80 -17.58
CA ILE A 66 -3.01 9.32 -18.21
C ILE A 66 -2.23 8.19 -18.89
N ALA A 67 -2.06 7.05 -18.23
CA ALA A 67 -1.30 5.93 -18.77
C ALA A 67 -1.94 5.32 -20.03
N HIS A 68 -3.27 5.23 -20.09
CA HIS A 68 -3.97 4.66 -21.23
C HIS A 68 -4.21 5.65 -22.37
N ASN A 69 -4.44 6.94 -22.06
CA ASN A 69 -4.86 7.93 -23.05
C ASN A 69 -3.78 8.96 -23.40
N GLY A 70 -2.67 9.03 -22.65
CA GLY A 70 -1.56 9.93 -22.91
C GLY A 70 -2.02 11.39 -23.09
N SER A 71 -1.70 11.98 -24.25
CA SER A 71 -2.10 13.35 -24.61
C SER A 71 -3.61 13.57 -24.76
N LYS A 72 -4.42 12.51 -24.80
CA LYS A 72 -5.89 12.56 -24.84
C LYS A 72 -6.55 12.46 -23.47
N ALA A 73 -5.79 12.24 -22.40
CA ALA A 73 -6.33 12.19 -21.04
C ALA A 73 -6.89 13.56 -20.63
N LYS A 74 -7.84 13.57 -19.70
CA LYS A 74 -8.36 14.81 -19.11
C LYS A 74 -7.21 15.65 -18.54
N TYR A 75 -7.23 16.95 -18.83
CA TYR A 75 -6.22 17.87 -18.30
C TYR A 75 -6.27 17.91 -16.76
N ILE A 76 -5.11 17.68 -16.14
CA ILE A 76 -4.93 17.76 -14.69
C ILE A 76 -4.02 18.94 -14.37
N ILE A 77 -4.51 19.83 -13.50
CA ILE A 77 -3.76 21.01 -13.07
C ILE A 77 -2.59 20.62 -12.15
N MET A 78 -1.49 21.38 -12.23
CA MET A 78 -0.27 21.15 -11.42
C MET A 78 -0.56 21.08 -9.92
N THR A 79 -1.45 21.92 -9.41
CA THR A 79 -1.86 21.91 -7.98
C THR A 79 -2.44 20.58 -7.55
N LYS A 80 -3.21 19.91 -8.43
CA LYS A 80 -3.79 18.60 -8.16
C LYS A 80 -2.72 17.50 -8.17
N LEU A 81 -1.76 17.57 -9.08
CA LEU A 81 -0.61 16.65 -9.11
C LEU A 81 0.23 16.73 -7.83
N ARG A 82 0.52 17.96 -7.36
CA ARG A 82 1.24 18.16 -6.10
C ARG A 82 0.46 17.61 -4.90
N LYS A 83 -0.86 17.87 -4.83
CA LYS A 83 -1.72 17.26 -3.80
C LYS A 83 -1.65 15.73 -3.82
N TYR A 84 -1.63 15.11 -5.01
CA TYR A 84 -1.49 13.66 -5.13
C TYR A 84 -0.12 13.15 -4.67
N GLN A 85 0.96 13.86 -4.99
CA GLN A 85 2.29 13.53 -4.50
C GLN A 85 2.33 13.54 -2.97
N ASP A 86 1.88 14.65 -2.35
CA ASP A 86 1.85 14.79 -0.89
C ASP A 86 1.00 13.69 -0.25
N LEU A 87 -0.21 13.46 -0.79
CA LEU A 87 -1.13 12.42 -0.35
C LEU A 87 -0.46 11.04 -0.35
N ILE A 88 0.25 10.67 -1.42
CA ILE A 88 0.88 9.34 -1.52
C ILE A 88 2.07 9.20 -0.57
N ILE A 89 2.94 10.20 -0.49
CA ILE A 89 4.10 10.19 0.42
C ILE A 89 3.62 10.01 1.86
N ASP A 90 2.70 10.86 2.28
CA ASP A 90 2.11 10.84 3.60
C ASP A 90 1.44 9.50 3.92
N ASN A 91 0.70 8.96 2.96
CA ASN A 91 -0.04 7.72 3.17
C ASN A 91 0.89 6.51 3.28
N VAL A 92 1.98 6.46 2.51
CA VAL A 92 2.97 5.37 2.59
C VAL A 92 3.64 5.35 3.96
N ILE A 93 4.03 6.50 4.50
CA ILE A 93 4.66 6.60 5.83
C ILE A 93 3.70 6.10 6.91
N GLU A 94 2.44 6.56 6.85
CA GLU A 94 1.42 6.20 7.84
C GLU A 94 1.06 4.71 7.78
N ILE A 95 0.88 4.17 6.57
CA ILE A 95 0.63 2.75 6.34
C ILE A 95 1.76 1.92 6.93
N ASP A 96 3.01 2.19 6.57
CA ASP A 96 4.13 1.36 6.95
C ASP A 96 4.35 1.36 8.47
N SER A 97 4.22 2.54 9.09
CA SER A 97 4.29 2.69 10.54
C SER A 97 3.17 1.93 11.24
N ASN A 98 1.91 2.17 10.88
CA ASN A 98 0.76 1.58 11.58
C ASN A 98 0.64 0.07 11.33
N MET A 99 1.05 -0.40 10.15
CA MET A 99 1.08 -1.81 9.82
C MET A 99 2.13 -2.56 10.63
N ALA A 100 3.31 -1.98 10.86
CA ALA A 100 4.33 -2.58 11.70
C ALA A 100 3.83 -2.78 13.15
N ASP A 101 3.13 -1.77 13.70
CA ASP A 101 2.53 -1.87 15.04
C ASP A 101 1.42 -2.93 15.07
N LYS A 102 0.53 -2.92 14.07
CA LYS A 102 -0.55 -3.89 13.98
C LYS A 102 -0.04 -5.33 13.92
N LEU A 103 0.97 -5.60 13.11
CA LEU A 103 1.54 -6.94 12.97
C LEU A 103 2.25 -7.38 14.25
N LYS A 104 2.98 -6.48 14.91
CA LYS A 104 3.57 -6.73 16.23
C LYS A 104 2.49 -7.16 17.22
N ASP A 105 1.38 -6.42 17.28
CA ASP A 105 0.27 -6.71 18.19
C ASP A 105 -0.41 -8.05 17.84
N MET A 106 -0.66 -8.30 16.55
CA MET A 106 -1.26 -9.57 16.07
C MET A 106 -0.38 -10.79 16.39
N ALA A 107 0.94 -10.65 16.31
CA ALA A 107 1.88 -11.71 16.64
C ALA A 107 2.17 -11.81 18.15
N SER A 108 1.62 -10.91 18.98
CA SER A 108 1.99 -10.76 20.40
C SER A 108 3.50 -10.63 20.59
N SER A 109 4.18 -9.96 19.65
CA SER A 109 5.63 -9.77 19.64
C SER A 109 6.03 -8.54 20.45
N THR A 110 7.18 -8.57 21.09
CA THR A 110 7.77 -7.39 21.75
C THR A 110 8.55 -6.52 20.77
N THR A 111 8.99 -7.07 19.64
CA THR A 111 9.77 -6.40 18.61
C THR A 111 8.92 -6.06 17.39
N LEU A 112 9.22 -4.93 16.75
CA LEU A 112 8.62 -4.58 15.47
C LEU A 112 9.12 -5.51 14.35
N PRO A 113 8.31 -5.76 13.32
CA PRO A 113 8.71 -6.60 12.18
C PRO A 113 9.78 -5.95 11.29
N TRP A 114 9.88 -4.62 11.30
CA TRP A 114 10.94 -3.83 10.63
C TRP A 114 11.17 -2.50 11.35
N GLU A 115 12.29 -1.85 11.05
CA GLU A 115 12.63 -0.53 11.60
C GLU A 115 11.89 0.60 10.86
N LYS A 116 11.37 1.56 11.64
CA LYS A 116 10.61 2.72 11.14
C LYS A 116 11.53 3.90 10.85
N ASN A 117 12.22 3.88 9.70
CA ASN A 117 13.29 4.84 9.37
C ASN A 117 12.92 5.87 8.29
N TYR A 118 11.68 6.38 8.28
CA TYR A 118 11.16 7.22 7.18
C TYR A 118 11.67 8.68 7.16
N PHE A 119 12.50 9.07 8.13
CA PHE A 119 12.90 10.47 8.35
C PHE A 119 14.24 10.88 7.72
N LYS A 120 14.89 10.04 6.91
CA LYS A 120 16.23 10.36 6.41
C LYS A 120 16.32 11.17 5.12
N ASP A 121 15.25 11.28 4.31
CA ASP A 121 15.37 11.93 2.98
C ASP A 121 14.15 12.77 2.55
N LEU A 122 13.29 13.23 3.47
CA LEU A 122 12.15 14.09 3.10
C LEU A 122 12.56 15.51 2.66
N GLU A 123 13.77 15.97 3.01
CA GLU A 123 14.31 17.25 2.53
C GLU A 123 14.60 17.23 1.03
N ASN A 124 14.77 16.06 0.41
CA ASN A 124 15.06 15.92 -1.02
C ASN A 124 13.80 16.02 -1.91
N TYR A 125 12.61 16.15 -1.33
CA TYR A 125 11.33 16.16 -2.05
C TYR A 125 10.55 17.49 -1.94
N LYS A 126 11.12 18.55 -1.35
CA LYS A 126 10.52 19.89 -1.25
C LYS A 126 10.97 20.82 -2.37
#